data_AF-A0A7X6B924-F1
#
_entry.id   AF-A0A7X6B924-F1
#
_cell.length_a   1.000
_cell.length_b   1.000
_cell.length_c   1.000
_cell.angle_alpha   90.00
_cell.angle_beta   90.00
_cell.angle_gamma   90.00
#
_symmetry.space_group_name_H-M   'P 1'
#
loop_
_entity.id
_entity.type
_entity.pdbx_description
1 polymer ?
#
loop_
_entity_poly.entity_id
_entity_poly.type
_entity_poly.pdbx_seq_one_letter_code
_entity_poly.pdbx_strand_id
1 'polypeptide(L)'
;MIAALLFVAALAAEPAAVPPETAVSTPASPSPIADTDLREFIAIAGRKVAGRPVEGHYATADKVLLIRRDDKGYPVIAASMGFPSRQSLPAPPTGTLVVVRFHQRSETVVPGPTADDLAFVKANRLPLFVVGEWARPAPMWEVAWVDGAVRFRTIGEVGEIGPWRD
;
A
#
# COMPACT_ATOMS: atom_id res chain seq x y z
N MET A 1 -56.03 -51.41 24.87
CA MET A 1 -55.38 -50.98 26.13
C MET A 1 -54.38 -52.05 26.55
N ILE A 2 -53.18 -51.62 27.01
CA ILE A 2 -52.12 -52.40 27.68
C ILE A 2 -51.27 -53.24 26.69
N ALA A 3 -50.09 -52.77 26.26
CA ALA A 3 -48.76 -52.93 26.90
C ALA A 3 -48.36 -54.42 27.02
N ALA A 4 -47.16 -54.91 26.75
CA ALA A 4 -45.88 -54.46 26.24
C ALA A 4 -45.06 -55.78 26.08
N LEU A 5 -43.79 -55.70 25.63
CA LEU A 5 -42.73 -56.70 25.80
C LEU A 5 -42.75 -57.87 24.78
N LEU A 6 -41.66 -58.37 24.20
CA LEU A 6 -40.23 -58.08 24.26
C LEU A 6 -39.53 -58.95 23.17
N PHE A 7 -38.60 -58.32 22.44
CA PHE A 7 -37.28 -58.83 22.03
C PHE A 7 -37.08 -60.04 21.08
N VAL A 8 -35.93 -59.95 20.39
CA VAL A 8 -35.18 -60.93 19.57
C VAL A 8 -35.49 -60.78 18.06
N ALA A 9 -34.57 -60.49 17.14
CA ALA A 9 -33.11 -60.59 17.14
C ALA A 9 -32.47 -59.69 16.05
N ALA A 10 -31.23 -59.29 16.34
CA ALA A 10 -30.08 -59.22 15.44
C ALA A 10 -30.23 -58.51 14.08
N LEU A 11 -29.76 -57.25 14.01
CA LEU A 11 -29.23 -56.70 12.77
C LEU A 11 -27.77 -56.27 12.95
N ALA A 12 -26.93 -56.92 12.14
CA ALA A 12 -25.64 -56.51 11.60
C ALA A 12 -24.81 -55.48 12.38
N ALA A 13 -23.68 -55.94 12.90
CA ALA A 13 -22.55 -55.09 13.24
C ALA A 13 -22.04 -54.38 11.97
N GLU A 14 -22.22 -53.06 11.91
CA GLU A 14 -21.63 -52.19 10.91
C GLU A 14 -20.26 -51.71 11.43
N PRO A 15 -19.16 -51.81 10.67
CA PRO A 15 -17.87 -51.31 11.14
C PRO A 15 -17.93 -49.79 11.26
N ALA A 16 -17.58 -49.28 12.44
CA ALA A 16 -17.57 -47.86 12.76
C ALA A 16 -16.76 -47.06 11.71
N ALA A 17 -17.41 -46.09 11.08
CA ALA A 17 -16.76 -45.13 10.21
C ALA A 17 -15.73 -44.30 11.01
N VAL A 18 -14.50 -44.29 10.51
CA VAL A 18 -13.42 -43.43 11.01
C VAL A 18 -13.83 -41.97 10.76
N PRO A 19 -13.77 -41.08 11.77
CA PRO A 19 -14.12 -39.67 11.58
C PRO A 19 -13.14 -39.02 10.60
N PRO A 20 -13.60 -38.13 9.71
CA PRO A 20 -12.73 -37.47 8.74
C PRO A 20 -11.70 -36.62 9.48
N GLU A 21 -10.45 -36.83 9.10
CA GLU A 21 -9.29 -36.04 9.52
C GLU A 21 -9.58 -34.56 9.25
N THR A 22 -9.53 -33.74 10.30
CA THR A 22 -9.79 -32.31 10.19
C THR A 22 -8.67 -31.71 9.34
N ALA A 23 -8.97 -31.44 8.07
CA ALA A 23 -8.07 -30.72 7.17
C ALA A 23 -7.71 -29.39 7.85
N VAL A 24 -6.43 -29.25 8.20
CA VAL A 24 -5.89 -28.00 8.71
C VAL A 24 -6.02 -26.98 7.58
N SER A 25 -7.03 -26.12 7.67
CA SER A 25 -7.19 -24.99 6.77
C SER A 25 -5.92 -24.15 6.85
N THR A 26 -5.11 -24.20 5.79
CA THR A 26 -4.04 -23.22 5.57
C THR A 26 -4.66 -21.83 5.74
N PRO A 27 -4.10 -20.93 6.58
CA PRO A 27 -4.66 -19.60 6.73
C PRO A 27 -4.73 -18.96 5.34
N ALA A 28 -5.93 -18.59 4.93
CA ALA A 28 -6.16 -17.94 3.65
C ALA A 28 -5.24 -16.71 3.59
N SER A 29 -4.39 -16.66 2.57
CA SER A 29 -3.59 -15.46 2.33
C SER A 29 -4.56 -14.28 2.16
N PRO A 30 -4.31 -13.15 2.84
CA PRO A 30 -5.19 -12.00 2.74
C PRO A 30 -5.31 -11.58 1.28
N SER A 31 -6.54 -11.28 0.84
CA SER A 31 -6.81 -10.86 -0.53
C SER A 31 -5.91 -9.68 -0.92
N PRO A 32 -5.39 -9.63 -2.15
CA PRO A 32 -4.68 -8.47 -2.65
C PRO A 32 -5.58 -7.23 -2.51
N ILE A 33 -5.19 -6.30 -1.65
CA ILE A 33 -5.79 -4.97 -1.57
C ILE A 33 -5.68 -4.29 -2.92
N ALA A 34 -6.79 -3.69 -3.38
CA ALA A 34 -6.86 -3.06 -4.68
C ALA A 34 -6.01 -1.79 -4.72
N ASP A 35 -5.50 -1.40 -5.90
CA ASP A 35 -4.74 -0.16 -6.08
C ASP A 35 -5.50 1.08 -5.59
N THR A 36 -6.84 1.04 -5.64
CA THR A 36 -7.72 2.09 -5.11
C THR A 36 -7.56 2.26 -3.60
N ASP A 37 -7.56 1.17 -2.84
CA ASP A 37 -7.41 1.20 -1.38
C ASP A 37 -6.01 1.71 -0.98
N LEU A 38 -4.99 1.37 -1.77
CA LEU A 38 -3.64 1.86 -1.56
C LEU A 38 -3.54 3.37 -1.81
N ARG A 39 -4.19 3.88 -2.88
CA ARG A 39 -4.30 5.32 -3.15
C ARG A 39 -5.02 6.04 -2.02
N GLU A 40 -6.14 5.49 -1.55
CA GLU A 40 -6.89 6.06 -0.44
C GLU A 40 -6.05 6.09 0.84
N PHE A 41 -5.38 4.98 1.16
CA PHE A 41 -4.46 4.91 2.29
C PHE A 41 -3.38 6.00 2.21
N ILE A 42 -2.77 6.20 1.04
CA ILE A 42 -1.73 7.22 0.87
C ILE A 42 -2.32 8.63 0.96
N ALA A 43 -3.47 8.88 0.34
CA ALA A 43 -4.15 10.16 0.40
C ALA A 43 -4.50 10.54 1.85
N ILE A 44 -4.91 9.59 2.69
CA ILE A 44 -5.26 9.84 4.09
C ILE A 44 -4.01 9.83 4.99
N ALA A 45 -3.28 8.71 5.02
CA ALA A 45 -2.17 8.48 5.94
C ALA A 45 -0.92 9.26 5.54
N GLY A 46 -0.60 9.33 4.25
CA GLY A 46 0.51 10.14 3.75
C GLY A 46 0.33 11.61 4.10
N ARG A 47 -0.87 12.18 3.89
CA ARG A 47 -1.18 13.56 4.27
C ARG A 47 -1.09 13.82 5.78
N LYS A 48 -1.43 12.85 6.64
CA LYS A 48 -1.26 12.98 8.10
C LYS A 48 0.21 13.07 8.53
N VAL A 49 1.11 12.49 7.74
CA VAL A 49 2.55 12.60 7.96
C VAL A 49 3.12 13.87 7.33
N ALA A 50 2.41 14.48 6.37
CA ALA A 50 2.78 15.75 5.77
C ALA A 50 2.86 16.85 6.84
N GLY A 51 3.96 17.62 6.87
CA GLY A 51 4.19 18.67 7.87
C GLY A 51 4.77 18.20 9.22
N ARG A 52 4.94 16.90 9.44
CA ARG A 52 5.79 16.42 10.55
C ARG A 52 7.26 16.73 10.22
N PRO A 53 8.07 17.21 11.17
CA PRO A 53 9.49 17.41 10.94
C PRO A 53 10.14 16.07 10.57
N VAL A 54 11.13 16.14 9.68
CA VAL A 54 12.01 15.01 9.38
C VAL A 54 13.19 15.09 10.33
N GLU A 55 13.38 14.06 11.15
CA GLU A 55 14.60 13.95 11.95
C GLU A 55 15.77 13.52 11.05
N GLY A 56 16.93 14.17 11.17
CA GLY A 56 18.13 13.81 10.40
C GLY A 56 19.09 14.97 10.15
N HIS A 57 20.19 14.67 9.46
CA HIS A 57 21.31 15.60 9.21
C HIS A 57 21.07 16.65 8.12
N TYR A 58 19.91 16.63 7.47
CA TYR A 58 19.60 17.51 6.35
C TYR A 58 18.72 18.68 6.82
N ALA A 59 19.22 19.91 6.69
CA ALA A 59 18.47 21.11 7.04
C ALA A 59 17.17 21.27 6.20
N THR A 60 17.15 20.74 4.98
CA THR A 60 16.01 20.71 4.05
C THR A 60 15.96 19.37 3.33
N ALA A 61 15.51 18.31 4.01
CA ALA A 61 15.33 16.98 3.42
C ALA A 61 13.90 16.73 2.97
N ASP A 62 13.74 16.19 1.77
CA ASP A 62 12.50 15.54 1.38
C ASP A 62 12.17 14.41 2.38
N LYS A 63 10.89 14.26 2.73
CA LYS A 63 10.47 13.08 3.51
C LYS A 63 10.13 11.96 2.54
N VAL A 64 10.58 10.75 2.85
CA VAL A 64 10.27 9.55 2.07
C VAL A 64 9.58 8.54 2.96
N LEU A 65 8.41 8.05 2.52
CA LEU A 65 7.69 6.95 3.13
C LEU A 65 7.77 5.73 2.23
N LEU A 66 8.06 4.58 2.84
CA LEU A 66 7.97 3.28 2.18
C LEU A 66 6.71 2.59 2.64
N ILE A 67 5.82 2.26 1.71
CA ILE A 67 4.58 1.55 1.99
C ILE A 67 4.77 0.07 1.70
N ARG A 68 4.41 -0.78 2.67
CA ARG A 68 4.44 -2.25 2.55
C ARG A 68 3.11 -2.83 3.02
N ARG A 69 3.00 -4.17 2.95
CA ARG A 69 1.94 -4.91 3.62
C ARG A 69 2.40 -5.36 5.00
N ASP A 70 1.49 -5.36 5.96
CA ASP A 70 1.66 -6.05 7.23
C ASP A 70 1.38 -7.56 7.06
N ASP A 71 1.49 -8.32 8.15
CA ASP A 71 1.26 -9.77 8.16
C ASP A 71 -0.20 -10.14 7.82
N LYS A 72 -1.11 -9.17 7.90
CA LYS A 72 -2.54 -9.31 7.55
C LYS A 72 -2.85 -8.80 6.15
N GLY A 73 -1.84 -8.35 5.41
CA GLY A 73 -1.97 -7.88 4.03
C GLY A 73 -2.38 -6.41 3.89
N TYR A 74 -2.54 -5.64 4.98
CA TYR A 74 -2.95 -4.24 4.98
C TYR A 74 -1.78 -3.29 4.69
N PRO A 75 -2.01 -2.15 4.00
CA PRO A 75 -0.97 -1.17 3.78
C PRO A 75 -0.51 -0.53 5.10
N VAL A 76 0.79 -0.42 5.25
CA VAL A 76 1.47 0.13 6.43
C VAL A 76 2.66 0.97 5.99
N ILE A 77 2.91 2.07 6.70
CA ILE A 77 4.16 2.83 6.59
C ILE A 77 5.27 2.01 7.25
N ALA A 78 6.07 1.32 6.44
CA ALA A 78 7.17 0.49 6.91
C ALA A 78 8.41 1.30 7.28
N ALA A 79 8.60 2.47 6.67
CA ALA A 79 9.66 3.39 7.02
C ALA A 79 9.26 4.84 6.71
N SER A 80 9.82 5.76 7.49
CA SER A 80 9.75 7.22 7.27
C SER A 80 11.14 7.79 7.48
N MET A 81 11.70 8.46 6.48
CA MET A 81 13.08 8.94 6.51
C MET A 81 13.28 10.25 5.77
N GLY A 82 14.36 10.95 6.09
CA GLY A 82 14.82 12.11 5.34
C GLY A 82 15.74 11.73 4.20
N PHE A 83 15.54 12.36 3.05
CA PHE A 83 16.37 12.17 1.87
C PHE A 83 16.81 13.54 1.32
N PRO A 84 18.04 13.68 0.79
CA PRO A 84 18.45 14.92 0.14
C PRO A 84 17.43 15.39 -0.89
N SER A 85 17.03 16.66 -0.78
CA SER A 85 16.14 17.28 -1.75
C SER A 85 16.72 17.21 -3.16
N ARG A 86 15.87 17.01 -4.17
CA ARG A 86 16.25 17.03 -5.61
C ARG A 86 17.35 16.03 -6.01
N GLN A 87 17.48 14.94 -5.26
CA GLN A 87 18.28 13.80 -5.68
C GLN A 87 17.37 12.64 -6.09
N SER A 88 17.85 11.82 -7.03
CA SER A 88 17.24 10.55 -7.37
C SER A 88 17.19 9.63 -6.15
N LEU A 89 16.03 9.01 -5.93
CA LEU A 89 15.86 8.01 -4.88
C LEU A 89 16.62 6.72 -5.24
N PRO A 90 17.21 6.03 -4.26
CA PRO A 90 17.78 4.71 -4.49
C PRO A 90 16.68 3.71 -4.81
N ALA A 91 17.05 2.56 -5.38
CA ALA A 91 16.10 1.46 -5.60
C ALA A 91 15.37 1.09 -4.30
N PRO A 92 14.03 0.89 -4.34
CA PRO A 92 13.26 0.59 -3.14
C PRO A 92 13.61 -0.81 -2.65
N PRO A 93 13.68 -1.04 -1.33
CA PRO A 93 13.97 -2.38 -0.82
C PRO A 93 12.82 -3.35 -1.13
N THR A 94 13.15 -4.64 -1.27
CA THR A 94 12.19 -5.70 -1.60
C THR A 94 10.93 -5.67 -0.72
N GLY A 95 9.77 -5.91 -1.33
CA GLY A 95 8.48 -5.89 -0.65
C GLY A 95 7.86 -4.50 -0.48
N THR A 96 8.54 -3.44 -0.92
CA THR A 96 7.92 -2.11 -1.07
C THR A 96 6.84 -2.18 -2.13
N LEU A 97 5.64 -1.69 -1.80
CA LEU A 97 4.52 -1.57 -2.73
C LEU A 97 4.55 -0.23 -3.45
N VAL A 98 4.77 0.84 -2.68
CA VAL A 98 4.68 2.24 -3.13
C VAL A 98 5.64 3.09 -2.31
N VAL A 99 6.19 4.13 -2.95
CA VAL A 99 6.95 5.17 -2.29
C VAL A 99 6.16 6.47 -2.28
N VAL A 100 6.22 7.22 -1.18
CA VAL A 100 5.68 8.58 -1.08
C VAL A 100 6.81 9.54 -0.78
N ARG A 101 7.00 10.54 -1.63
CA ARG A 101 8.02 11.58 -1.48
C ARG A 101 7.35 12.92 -1.22
N PHE A 102 7.68 13.53 -0.09
CA PHE A 102 7.25 14.87 0.27
C PHE A 102 8.36 15.83 -0.06
N HIS A 103 8.15 16.65 -1.08
CA HIS A 103 9.06 17.73 -1.39
C HIS A 103 8.91 18.85 -0.36
N GLN A 104 10.01 19.15 0.32
CA GLN A 104 10.04 20.24 1.29
C GLN A 104 9.81 21.58 0.63
N ARG A 105 9.43 22.56 1.46
CA ARG A 105 9.41 23.96 1.05
C ARG A 105 10.84 24.39 0.72
N SER A 106 11.13 24.54 -0.56
CA SER A 106 12.35 25.21 -1.03
C SER A 106 12.01 26.61 -1.53
N GLU A 107 13.02 27.50 -1.63
CA GLU A 107 12.85 28.87 -2.11
C GLU A 107 12.23 28.92 -3.52
N THR A 108 12.48 27.88 -4.33
CA THR A 108 11.88 27.70 -5.65
C THR A 108 10.90 26.53 -5.62
N VAL A 109 9.60 26.82 -5.68
CA VAL A 109 8.57 25.79 -5.82
C VAL A 109 8.71 25.13 -7.21
N VAL A 110 8.88 23.81 -7.23
CA VAL A 110 8.80 23.01 -8.46
C VAL A 110 7.43 22.33 -8.48
N PRO A 111 6.49 22.79 -9.33
CA PRO A 111 5.17 22.18 -9.37
C PRO A 111 5.23 20.83 -10.08
N GLY A 112 4.81 19.77 -9.38
CA GLY A 112 4.70 18.43 -9.93
C GLY A 112 5.92 17.53 -9.69
N PRO A 113 5.88 16.29 -10.21
CA PRO A 113 6.99 15.36 -10.15
C PRO A 113 8.22 15.91 -10.89
N THR A 114 9.40 15.65 -10.33
CA THR A 114 10.67 16.02 -10.96
C THR A 114 11.12 15.00 -12.00
N ALA A 115 12.11 15.35 -12.83
CA ALA A 115 12.71 14.40 -13.77
C ALA A 115 13.31 13.17 -13.07
N ASP A 116 13.86 13.35 -11.86
CA ASP A 116 14.36 12.26 -11.01
C ASP A 116 13.24 11.33 -10.55
N ASP A 117 12.08 11.86 -10.22
CA ASP A 117 10.91 11.06 -9.82
C ASP A 117 10.40 10.21 -11.00
N LEU A 118 10.35 10.80 -12.20
CA LEU A 118 9.99 10.06 -13.42
C LEU A 118 11.03 8.98 -13.74
N ALA A 119 12.33 9.28 -13.61
CA ALA A 119 13.41 8.32 -13.83
C ALA A 119 13.38 7.16 -12.81
N PHE A 120 13.07 7.47 -11.55
CA PHE A 120 12.89 6.46 -10.51
C PHE A 120 11.77 5.48 -10.86
N VAL A 121 10.60 5.98 -11.27
CA VAL A 121 9.48 5.11 -11.68
C VAL A 121 9.81 4.33 -12.94
N LYS A 122 10.51 4.93 -13.91
CA LYS A 122 10.99 4.24 -15.11
C LYS A 122 11.89 3.05 -14.77
N ALA A 123 12.81 3.24 -13.82
CA ALA A 123 13.79 2.24 -13.44
C ALA A 123 13.18 1.11 -12.61
N ASN A 124 12.29 1.43 -11.68
CA ASN A 124 11.80 0.48 -10.67
C ASN A 124 10.39 -0.05 -10.95
N ARG A 125 9.65 0.57 -11.87
CA ARG A 125 8.26 0.22 -12.23
C ARG A 125 7.33 0.13 -11.01
N LEU A 126 7.58 0.99 -10.03
CA LEU A 126 6.86 1.05 -8.76
C LEU A 126 6.18 2.43 -8.66
N PRO A 127 4.91 2.53 -8.25
CA PRO A 127 4.24 3.83 -8.16
C PRO A 127 4.89 4.74 -7.12
N LEU A 128 5.05 6.01 -7.49
CA LEU A 128 5.59 7.05 -6.64
C LEU A 128 4.55 8.15 -6.47
N PHE A 129 4.25 8.49 -5.23
CA PHE A 129 3.39 9.62 -4.91
C PHE A 129 4.23 10.80 -4.49
N VAL A 130 4.09 11.92 -5.19
CA VAL A 130 4.79 13.16 -4.90
C VAL A 130 3.84 14.11 -4.21
N VAL A 131 4.26 14.66 -3.06
CA VAL A 131 3.46 15.60 -2.27
C VAL A 131 4.25 16.89 -2.07
N GLY A 132 3.66 18.03 -2.43
CA GLY A 132 4.29 19.33 -2.22
C GLY A 132 3.96 19.94 -0.86
N GLU A 133 4.90 20.01 0.07
CA GLU A 133 4.63 20.57 1.41
C GLU A 133 4.62 22.11 1.47
N TRP A 134 4.84 22.79 0.34
CA TRP A 134 4.87 24.25 0.26
C TRP A 134 3.49 24.93 0.27
N ALA A 135 2.39 24.18 0.18
CA ALA A 135 1.02 24.72 0.20
C ALA A 135 0.08 23.84 1.03
N ARG A 136 -1.05 24.40 1.47
CA ARG A 136 -2.14 23.68 2.16
C ARG A 136 -3.48 24.01 1.48
N PRO A 137 -4.27 23.02 1.03
CA PRO A 137 -3.94 21.58 1.01
C PRO A 137 -2.70 21.29 0.14
N ALA A 138 -1.90 20.31 0.56
CA ALA A 138 -0.66 19.97 -0.15
C ALA A 138 -1.00 19.38 -1.53
N PRO A 139 -0.52 19.93 -2.64
CA PRO A 139 -0.75 19.32 -3.95
C PRO A 139 -0.09 17.94 -4.01
N MET A 140 -0.73 17.02 -4.71
CA MET A 140 -0.31 15.63 -4.77
C MET A 140 -0.37 15.11 -6.21
N TRP A 141 0.60 14.28 -6.55
CA TRP A 141 0.68 13.60 -7.83
C TRP A 141 0.94 12.11 -7.64
N GLU A 142 0.36 11.31 -8.52
CA GLU A 142 0.72 9.90 -8.71
C GLU A 142 1.56 9.81 -9.97
N VAL A 143 2.73 9.20 -9.85
CA VAL A 143 3.62 8.84 -10.95
C VAL A 143 3.64 7.32 -11.04
N ALA A 144 3.35 6.77 -12.21
CA ALA A 144 3.27 5.33 -12.40
C ALA A 144 3.77 4.93 -13.79
N TRP A 145 4.16 3.67 -13.91
CA TRP A 145 4.38 3.03 -15.20
C TRP A 145 3.05 2.50 -15.73
N VAL A 146 2.51 3.13 -16.78
CA VAL A 146 1.20 2.83 -17.35
C VAL A 146 1.35 2.68 -18.86
N ASP A 147 0.77 1.62 -19.43
CA ASP A 147 0.77 1.35 -20.88
C ASP A 147 2.16 1.41 -21.55
N GLY A 148 3.21 1.01 -20.83
CA GLY A 148 4.58 0.98 -21.36
C GLY A 148 5.34 2.31 -21.28
N ALA A 149 4.80 3.32 -20.60
CA ALA A 149 5.46 4.60 -20.36
C ALA A 149 5.35 5.05 -18.90
N VAL A 150 6.22 5.97 -18.47
CA VAL A 150 6.00 6.69 -17.21
C VAL A 150 4.99 7.79 -17.48
N ARG A 151 3.95 7.85 -16.65
CA ARG A 151 2.94 8.89 -16.68
C ARG A 151 2.70 9.42 -15.28
N PHE A 152 2.17 10.63 -15.20
CA PHE A 152 1.75 11.22 -13.93
C PHE A 152 0.38 11.87 -14.02
N ARG A 153 -0.29 11.98 -12.88
CA ARG A 153 -1.59 12.67 -12.75
C ARG A 153 -1.73 13.33 -11.40
N THR A 154 -2.59 14.34 -11.32
CA THR A 154 -2.89 15.02 -10.06
C THR A 154 -3.85 14.19 -9.21
N ILE A 155 -3.67 14.25 -7.89
CA ILE A 155 -4.62 13.75 -6.90
C ILE A 155 -5.10 14.93 -6.06
N GLY A 156 -6.42 15.15 -6.10
CA GLY A 156 -7.12 16.18 -5.35
C GLY A 156 -7.21 15.90 -3.86
N GLU A 157 -7.92 16.76 -3.15
CA GLU A 157 -8.02 16.72 -1.69
C GLU A 157 -8.92 15.57 -1.23
N VAL A 158 -10.01 15.32 -1.97
CA VAL A 158 -10.99 14.27 -1.68
C VAL A 158 -10.73 13.00 -2.52
N GLY A 159 -9.49 12.86 -3.02
CA GLY A 159 -9.12 11.76 -3.91
C GLY A 159 -9.58 11.97 -5.36
N GLU A 160 -9.90 13.19 -5.79
CA GLU A 160 -10.19 13.44 -7.20
C GLU A 160 -8.98 13.09 -8.07
N ILE A 161 -9.18 12.27 -9.09
CA ILE A 161 -8.09 11.79 -9.93
C ILE A 161 -8.11 12.55 -11.26
N GLY A 162 -7.03 13.27 -11.54
CA GLY A 162 -6.84 13.94 -12.83
C GLY A 162 -6.51 12.96 -13.97
N PRO A 163 -6.57 13.42 -15.23
CA PRO A 163 -6.14 12.60 -16.36
C PRO A 163 -4.64 12.32 -16.29
N TRP A 164 -4.23 11.17 -16.84
CA TRP A 164 -2.82 10.85 -17.05
C TRP A 164 -2.18 11.84 -18.02
N ARG A 165 -0.92 12.18 -17.74
CA ARG A 165 -0.05 13.05 -18.53
C ARG A 165 1.28 12.33 -18.74
N ASP A 166 1.90 12.59 -19.89
CA ASP A 166 3.25 12.12 -20.21
C ASP A 166 4.31 13.09 -19.67
#